data_AF-A0A7S4HUZ7-F1
#
_entry.id   AF-A0A7S4HUZ7-F1
#
_cell.length_a   1.000
_cell.length_b   1.000
_cell.length_c   1.000
_cell.angle_alpha   90.00
_cell.angle_beta   90.00
_cell.angle_gamma   90.00
#
_symmetry.space_group_name_H-M   'P 1'
#
loop_
_entity.id
_entity.type
_entity.pdbx_description
1 polymer ?
#
loop_
_entity_poly.entity_id
_entity_poly.type
_entity_poly.pdbx_seq_one_letter_code
_entity_poly.pdbx_strand_id
1 'polypeptide(L)'
;QSFNNVVSGMALLFEISTTEGWVDVMYAAIDQRGVEAQPVRDNNVLWAIFFIVFLIIGAFFVLELFVGVTIENFNKIREKTGRGLMTDAQREWASTQAFVMKIKPERRLKRPQGKVRAWCYDFIMPGTNPRFDQTMAACIVLNSLCAAVVSFGDSETKTAILDLFNILFAVVFVIEAAMKITALKMTYFQDGWNRFDFSIVCGSTFGLILSQFVPNISTIAGLIRTFRIGRLFRLINSFKKLRTLFNTMVTSIPSIANIGSLLFLLFFMYAVAGVQLYSFTPENENLNHQANFRSFSNAMLLLLRFSTGENWNGFMRSMNIDNEGCDPSPK
;
A
#
# COMPACT_ATOMS: atom_id res chain seq x y z
N GLN A 1 -10.54 31.72 0.96
CA GLN A 1 -11.79 30.99 0.63
C GLN A 1 -12.96 31.79 1.19
N SER A 2 -14.03 32.04 0.44
CA SER A 2 -15.17 32.81 0.96
C SER A 2 -16.49 32.52 0.25
N PHE A 3 -17.59 32.74 0.99
CA PHE A 3 -18.97 32.66 0.50
C PHE A 3 -19.46 33.99 -0.09
N ASN A 4 -18.57 34.79 -0.70
CA ASN A 4 -18.88 36.14 -1.16
C ASN A 4 -19.84 36.18 -2.36
N ASN A 5 -19.77 35.17 -3.23
CA ASN A 5 -20.69 35.03 -4.36
C ASN A 5 -21.11 33.57 -4.54
N VAL A 6 -22.16 33.34 -5.32
CA VAL A 6 -22.73 31.99 -5.50
C VAL A 6 -21.71 31.04 -6.13
N VAL A 7 -20.90 31.50 -7.10
CA VAL A 7 -19.90 30.66 -7.79
C VAL A 7 -18.76 30.28 -6.85
N SER A 8 -18.22 31.23 -6.10
CA SER A 8 -17.16 30.99 -5.11
C SER A 8 -17.67 30.13 -3.96
N GLY A 9 -18.92 30.33 -3.55
CA GLY A 9 -19.61 29.49 -2.56
C GLY A 9 -19.81 28.07 -3.07
N MET A 10 -20.23 27.88 -4.33
CA MET A 10 -20.35 26.55 -4.94
C MET A 10 -18.99 25.84 -5.04
N ALA A 11 -17.93 26.54 -5.47
CA ALA A 11 -16.58 25.98 -5.50
C ALA A 11 -16.09 25.59 -4.10
N LEU A 12 -16.40 26.39 -3.09
CA LEU A 12 -16.06 26.11 -1.70
C LEU A 12 -16.83 24.92 -1.14
N LEU A 13 -18.13 24.81 -1.43
CA LEU A 13 -18.93 23.63 -1.07
C LEU A 13 -18.44 22.37 -1.77
N PHE A 14 -17.94 22.49 -3.01
CA PHE A 14 -17.30 21.38 -3.71
C PHE A 14 -15.99 20.96 -3.01
N GLU A 15 -15.11 21.90 -2.65
CA GLU A 15 -13.90 21.62 -1.85
C GLU A 15 -14.25 20.92 -0.52
N ILE A 16 -15.26 21.42 0.19
CA ILE A 16 -15.74 20.81 1.45
C ILE A 16 -16.29 19.41 1.20
N SER A 17 -17.00 19.19 0.08
CA SER A 17 -17.55 17.87 -0.27
C SER A 17 -16.48 16.80 -0.52
N THR A 18 -15.26 17.22 -0.90
CA THR A 18 -14.10 16.32 -1.00
C THR A 18 -13.41 16.07 0.34
N THR A 19 -13.97 16.57 1.45
CA THR A 19 -13.42 16.46 2.83
C THR A 19 -12.08 17.16 3.05
N GLU A 20 -11.68 18.05 2.15
CA GLU A 20 -10.40 18.78 2.19
C GLU A 20 -10.61 20.25 2.56
N GLY A 21 -9.74 20.80 3.42
CA GLY A 21 -9.71 22.23 3.79
C GLY A 21 -10.99 22.77 4.46
N TRP A 22 -11.95 21.92 4.79
CA TRP A 22 -13.23 22.34 5.39
C TRP A 22 -13.08 22.87 6.82
N VAL A 23 -12.03 22.44 7.53
CA VAL A 23 -11.76 22.82 8.92
C VAL A 23 -11.44 24.32 9.01
N ASP A 24 -10.60 24.85 8.13
CA ASP A 24 -10.22 26.26 8.12
C ASP A 24 -11.44 27.15 7.80
N VAL A 25 -12.29 26.70 6.87
CA VAL A 25 -13.53 27.38 6.50
C VAL A 25 -14.53 27.35 7.66
N MET A 26 -14.64 26.22 8.35
CA MET A 26 -15.50 26.06 9.51
C MET A 26 -15.06 26.99 10.64
N TYR A 27 -13.76 27.05 10.97
CA TYR A 27 -13.26 27.96 12.00
C TYR A 27 -13.49 29.42 11.62
N ALA A 28 -13.22 29.81 10.37
CA ALA A 28 -13.53 31.17 9.90
C ALA A 28 -15.03 31.52 10.01
N ALA A 29 -15.91 30.54 9.80
CA ALA A 29 -17.36 30.73 9.95
C ALA A 29 -17.82 30.75 11.41
N ILE A 30 -17.16 30.03 12.32
CA ILE A 30 -17.43 30.07 13.76
C ILE A 30 -17.01 31.44 14.35
N ASP A 31 -15.89 31.97 13.88
CA ASP A 31 -15.32 33.22 14.42
C ASP A 31 -16.03 34.48 13.88
N GLN A 32 -16.96 34.33 12.94
CA GLN A 32 -17.67 35.45 12.34
C GLN A 32 -18.59 36.17 13.33
N ARG A 33 -18.64 37.50 13.24
CA ARG A 33 -19.50 38.36 14.09
C ARG A 33 -20.53 39.18 13.29
N GLY A 34 -20.21 39.51 12.04
CA GLY A 34 -21.04 40.35 11.17
C GLY A 34 -20.22 40.88 10.00
N VAL A 35 -20.88 41.58 9.08
CA VAL A 35 -20.25 42.17 7.89
C VAL A 35 -19.24 43.24 8.34
N GLU A 36 -18.00 43.16 7.84
CA GLU A 36 -16.85 44.04 8.17
C GLU A 36 -16.44 44.08 9.64
N ALA A 37 -16.89 43.11 10.44
CA ALA A 37 -16.55 43.03 11.86
C ALA A 37 -15.37 42.07 12.05
N GLN A 38 -14.31 42.49 12.76
CA GLN A 38 -13.16 41.62 13.05
C GLN A 38 -13.62 40.31 13.71
N PRO A 39 -13.17 39.14 13.23
CA PRO A 39 -13.53 37.85 13.81
C PRO A 39 -13.03 37.73 15.25
N VAL A 40 -13.85 37.10 16.08
CA VAL A 40 -13.51 36.79 17.47
C VAL A 40 -13.66 35.29 17.65
N ARG A 41 -12.63 34.69 18.24
CA ARG A 41 -12.57 33.25 18.46
C ARG A 41 -13.84 32.74 19.16
N ASP A 42 -14.43 31.68 18.60
CA ASP A 42 -15.57 30.95 19.16
C ASP A 42 -16.85 31.80 19.36
N ASN A 43 -17.03 32.86 18.57
CA ASN A 43 -18.18 33.77 18.70
C ASN A 43 -19.53 33.10 18.37
N ASN A 44 -19.59 32.29 17.30
CA ASN A 44 -20.81 31.61 16.88
C ASN A 44 -20.57 30.15 16.50
N VAL A 45 -20.44 29.31 17.53
CA VAL A 45 -20.17 27.87 17.42
C VAL A 45 -21.28 27.10 16.67
N LEU A 46 -22.50 27.66 16.55
CA LEU A 46 -23.61 27.01 15.84
C LEU A 46 -23.32 26.79 14.35
N TRP A 47 -22.44 27.59 13.74
CA TRP A 47 -22.01 27.38 12.36
C TRP A 47 -21.32 26.04 12.15
N ALA A 48 -20.70 25.44 13.17
CA ALA A 48 -20.14 24.09 13.07
C ALA A 48 -21.19 23.05 12.66
N ILE A 49 -22.44 23.20 13.12
CA ILE A 49 -23.53 22.28 12.80
C ILE A 49 -23.82 22.30 11.30
N PHE A 50 -23.77 23.47 10.66
CA PHE A 50 -23.98 23.58 9.21
C PHE A 50 -22.96 22.74 8.44
N PHE A 51 -21.67 22.83 8.76
CA PHE A 51 -20.62 22.05 8.07
C PHE A 51 -20.72 20.55 8.36
N ILE A 52 -21.03 20.16 9.60
CA ILE A 52 -21.22 18.75 9.96
C ILE A 52 -22.41 18.15 9.20
N VAL A 53 -23.55 18.84 9.19
CA VAL A 53 -24.75 18.38 8.46
C VAL A 53 -24.48 18.35 6.96
N PHE A 54 -23.83 19.39 6.41
CA PHE A 54 -23.45 19.41 5.00
C PHE A 54 -22.51 18.26 4.64
N LEU A 55 -21.52 17.94 5.48
CA LEU A 55 -20.61 16.82 5.24
C LEU A 55 -21.33 15.47 5.34
N ILE A 56 -22.21 15.28 6.32
CA ILE A 56 -23.00 14.04 6.43
C ILE A 56 -23.85 13.86 5.18
N ILE A 57 -24.57 14.90 4.76
CA ILE A 57 -25.43 14.83 3.57
C ILE A 57 -24.58 14.69 2.30
N GLY A 58 -23.54 15.51 2.13
CA GLY A 58 -22.69 15.51 0.94
C GLY A 58 -21.92 14.20 0.76
N ALA A 59 -21.25 13.73 1.81
CA ALA A 59 -20.47 12.49 1.78
C ALA A 59 -21.37 11.27 1.60
N PHE A 60 -22.53 11.22 2.26
CA PHE A 60 -23.46 10.10 2.12
C PHE A 60 -24.14 10.10 0.75
N PHE A 61 -24.74 11.21 0.32
CA PHE A 61 -25.54 11.21 -0.90
C PHE A 61 -24.71 11.21 -2.18
N VAL A 62 -23.68 12.06 -2.29
CA VAL A 62 -22.96 12.24 -3.57
C VAL A 62 -22.07 11.04 -3.86
N LEU A 63 -21.26 10.59 -2.90
CA LEU A 63 -20.36 9.46 -3.10
C LEU A 63 -21.13 8.15 -3.27
N GLU A 64 -22.15 7.88 -2.45
CA GLU A 64 -22.91 6.63 -2.59
C GLU A 64 -23.71 6.56 -3.88
N LEU A 65 -24.34 7.67 -4.30
CA LEU A 65 -25.05 7.72 -5.58
C LEU A 65 -24.09 7.53 -6.76
N PHE A 66 -22.95 8.23 -6.74
CA PHE A 66 -21.97 8.12 -7.82
C PHE A 66 -21.37 6.72 -7.91
N VAL A 67 -20.98 6.13 -6.77
CA VAL A 67 -20.44 4.76 -6.69
C VAL A 67 -21.51 3.75 -7.13
N GLY A 68 -22.75 3.90 -6.64
CA GLY A 68 -23.87 3.03 -7.00
C GLY A 68 -24.15 3.02 -8.50
N VAL A 69 -24.31 4.21 -9.11
CA VAL A 69 -24.57 4.36 -10.55
C VAL A 69 -23.39 3.85 -11.38
N THR A 70 -22.17 4.16 -10.97
CA THR A 70 -20.96 3.70 -11.67
C THR A 70 -20.84 2.18 -11.63
N ILE A 71 -21.05 1.54 -10.47
CA ILE A 71 -21.03 0.07 -10.35
C ILE A 71 -22.14 -0.57 -11.18
N GLU A 72 -23.36 0.00 -11.15
CA GLU A 72 -24.47 -0.51 -11.96
C GLU A 72 -24.14 -0.44 -13.46
N ASN A 73 -23.57 0.67 -13.92
CA ASN A 73 -23.13 0.83 -15.30
C ASN A 73 -22.00 -0.15 -15.67
N PHE A 74 -21.02 -0.35 -14.79
CA PHE A 74 -19.97 -1.34 -15.00
C PHE A 74 -20.53 -2.77 -15.09
N ASN A 75 -21.51 -3.10 -14.25
CA ASN A 75 -22.19 -4.40 -14.31
C ASN A 75 -22.97 -4.57 -15.62
N LYS A 76 -23.71 -3.54 -16.07
CA LYS A 76 -24.41 -3.54 -17.36
C LYS A 76 -23.45 -3.73 -18.55
N ILE A 77 -22.30 -3.06 -18.53
CA ILE A 77 -21.26 -3.23 -19.56
C ILE A 77 -20.72 -4.65 -19.53
N ARG A 78 -20.42 -5.18 -18.33
CA ARG A 78 -19.92 -6.55 -18.16
C ARG A 78 -20.90 -7.59 -18.70
N GLU A 79 -22.19 -7.41 -18.48
CA GLU A 79 -23.25 -8.30 -18.98
C GLU A 79 -23.39 -8.24 -20.50
N LYS A 80 -23.36 -7.03 -21.10
CA LYS A 80 -23.51 -6.85 -22.54
C LYS A 80 -22.30 -7.30 -23.34
N THR A 81 -21.10 -6.90 -22.90
CA THR A 81 -19.88 -7.13 -23.67
C THR A 81 -19.28 -8.50 -23.36
N GLY A 82 -19.56 -9.08 -22.18
CA GLY A 82 -18.95 -10.33 -21.69
C GLY A 82 -17.42 -10.27 -21.50
N ARG A 83 -16.79 -9.23 -22.05
CA ARG A 83 -15.40 -8.78 -21.88
C ARG A 83 -15.47 -7.61 -20.89
N GLY A 84 -14.90 -7.76 -19.71
CA GLY A 84 -14.65 -6.60 -18.85
C GLY A 84 -13.61 -5.67 -19.48
N LEU A 85 -12.89 -4.89 -18.68
CA LEU A 85 -11.79 -4.00 -19.12
C LEU A 85 -10.49 -4.75 -19.51
N MET A 86 -10.59 -6.02 -19.92
CA MET A 86 -9.45 -6.89 -20.22
C MET A 86 -9.33 -7.13 -21.72
N THR A 87 -8.11 -7.21 -22.22
CA THR A 87 -7.85 -7.63 -23.60
C THR A 87 -8.19 -9.12 -23.79
N ASP A 88 -8.39 -9.57 -25.03
CA ASP A 88 -8.72 -10.97 -25.31
C ASP A 88 -7.66 -11.94 -24.74
N ALA A 89 -6.36 -11.62 -24.89
CA ALA A 89 -5.27 -12.40 -24.31
C ALA A 89 -5.29 -12.44 -22.77
N GLN A 90 -5.58 -11.31 -22.11
CA GLN A 90 -5.70 -11.25 -20.65
C GLN A 90 -6.91 -12.05 -20.15
N ARG A 91 -8.00 -12.07 -20.91
CA ARG A 91 -9.20 -12.85 -20.59
C ARG A 91 -8.92 -14.35 -20.67
N GLU A 92 -8.24 -14.81 -21.72
CA GLU A 92 -7.82 -16.21 -21.86
C GLU A 92 -6.88 -16.63 -20.72
N TRP A 93 -5.93 -15.77 -20.37
CA TRP A 93 -5.06 -16.01 -19.23
C TRP A 93 -5.86 -16.09 -17.92
N ALA A 94 -6.76 -15.14 -17.67
CA ALA A 94 -7.56 -15.09 -16.45
C ALA A 94 -8.52 -16.29 -16.33
N SER A 95 -9.16 -16.71 -17.43
CA SER A 95 -10.02 -17.90 -17.45
C SER A 95 -9.23 -19.17 -17.22
N THR A 96 -8.03 -19.27 -17.80
CA THR A 96 -7.09 -20.37 -17.56
C THR A 96 -6.68 -20.41 -16.08
N GLN A 97 -6.31 -19.28 -15.49
CA GLN A 97 -5.96 -19.20 -14.07
C GLN A 97 -7.14 -19.57 -13.17
N ALA A 98 -8.35 -19.08 -13.46
CA ALA A 98 -9.55 -19.44 -12.70
C ALA A 98 -9.86 -20.94 -12.79
N PHE A 99 -9.70 -21.54 -13.97
CA PHE A 99 -9.85 -22.98 -14.17
C PHE A 99 -8.81 -23.79 -13.39
N VAL A 100 -7.54 -23.40 -13.44
CA VAL A 100 -6.45 -24.02 -12.66
C VAL A 100 -6.72 -23.93 -11.16
N MET A 101 -7.21 -22.77 -10.68
CA MET A 101 -7.60 -22.58 -9.28
C MET A 101 -8.79 -23.42 -8.86
N LYS A 102 -9.71 -23.75 -9.78
CA LYS A 102 -10.86 -24.62 -9.53
C LYS A 102 -10.46 -26.11 -9.47
N ILE A 103 -9.58 -26.56 -10.36
CA ILE A 103 -9.15 -27.97 -10.40
C ILE A 103 -8.32 -28.36 -9.17
N LYS A 104 -7.51 -27.44 -8.62
CA LYS A 104 -6.59 -27.69 -7.48
C LYS A 104 -5.93 -29.09 -7.56
N PRO A 105 -5.06 -29.35 -8.55
CA PRO A 105 -4.40 -30.63 -8.64
C PRO A 105 -3.52 -30.85 -7.39
N GLU A 106 -4.03 -31.64 -6.43
CA GLU A 106 -3.29 -32.02 -5.24
C GLU A 106 -2.27 -33.10 -5.64
N ARG A 107 -1.00 -32.71 -5.71
CA ARG A 107 0.09 -33.66 -5.94
C ARG A 107 0.18 -34.58 -4.73
N ARG A 108 -0.31 -35.81 -4.87
CA ARG A 108 -0.12 -36.87 -3.86
C ARG A 108 1.33 -37.33 -3.88
N LEU A 109 2.09 -36.89 -2.88
CA LEU A 109 3.48 -37.31 -2.70
C LEU A 109 3.49 -38.74 -2.16
N LYS A 110 4.31 -39.61 -2.76
CA LYS A 110 4.52 -40.97 -2.27
C LYS A 110 5.58 -40.96 -1.17
N ARG A 111 5.34 -41.72 -0.10
CA ARG A 111 6.31 -41.85 1.00
C ARG A 111 7.65 -42.38 0.46
N PRO A 112 8.77 -41.72 0.74
CA PRO A 112 10.07 -42.11 0.20
C PRO A 112 10.65 -43.35 0.89
N GLN A 113 11.50 -44.09 0.17
CA GLN A 113 12.27 -45.22 0.72
C GLN A 113 13.55 -44.70 1.41
N GLY A 114 13.84 -45.21 2.62
CA GLY A 114 15.00 -44.86 3.46
C GLY A 114 14.59 -44.36 4.85
N LYS A 115 15.25 -44.83 5.92
CA LYS A 115 14.86 -44.55 7.33
C LYS A 115 14.83 -43.05 7.67
N VAL A 116 15.93 -42.33 7.40
CA VAL A 116 16.05 -40.89 7.69
C VAL A 116 15.06 -40.07 6.85
N ARG A 117 14.94 -40.40 5.56
CA ARG A 117 14.07 -39.66 4.63
C ARG A 117 12.59 -39.89 4.91
N ALA A 118 12.21 -41.11 5.26
CA ALA A 118 10.85 -41.44 5.67
C ALA A 118 10.50 -40.75 6.99
N TRP A 119 11.44 -40.70 7.95
CA TRP A 119 11.24 -39.96 9.20
C TRP A 119 11.04 -38.45 8.96
N CYS A 120 11.89 -37.81 8.16
CA CYS A 120 11.71 -36.39 7.80
C CYS A 120 10.36 -36.16 7.08
N TYR A 121 9.97 -37.06 6.18
CA TYR A 121 8.69 -36.99 5.48
C TYR A 121 7.51 -37.11 6.45
N ASP A 122 7.54 -38.07 7.37
CA ASP A 122 6.49 -38.32 8.34
C ASP A 122 6.40 -37.18 9.38
N PHE A 123 7.51 -36.49 9.68
CA PHE A 123 7.52 -35.35 10.60
C PHE A 123 6.93 -34.07 9.99
N ILE A 124 7.19 -33.82 8.71
CA ILE A 124 6.82 -32.57 8.01
C ILE A 124 5.43 -32.62 7.39
N MET A 125 5.02 -33.78 6.87
CA MET A 125 3.82 -33.86 6.05
C MET A 125 2.54 -33.63 6.86
N PRO A 126 1.59 -32.81 6.35
CA PRO A 126 0.31 -32.58 7.03
C PRO A 126 -0.50 -33.85 7.27
N GLY A 127 -0.35 -34.86 6.40
CA GLY A 127 -1.04 -36.14 6.52
C GLY A 127 -0.59 -36.99 7.70
N THR A 128 0.59 -36.73 8.26
CA THR A 128 1.16 -37.47 9.40
C THR A 128 1.27 -36.58 10.65
N ASN A 129 1.66 -35.31 10.50
CA ASN A 129 1.71 -34.34 11.58
C ASN A 129 1.08 -32.99 11.18
N PRO A 130 -0.24 -32.81 11.42
CA PRO A 130 -0.92 -31.56 11.06
C PRO A 130 -0.50 -30.36 11.90
N ARG A 131 0.22 -30.57 13.02
CA ARG A 131 0.66 -29.49 13.93
C ARG A 131 1.96 -28.84 13.49
N PHE A 132 2.77 -29.50 12.65
CA PHE A 132 4.06 -28.96 12.23
C PHE A 132 3.93 -27.59 11.56
N ASP A 133 3.03 -27.47 10.57
CA ASP A 133 2.78 -26.22 9.87
C ASP A 133 2.22 -25.12 10.80
N GLN A 134 1.40 -25.51 11.79
CA GLN A 134 0.87 -24.58 12.80
C GLN A 134 1.99 -24.06 13.72
N THR A 135 2.90 -24.93 14.14
CA THR A 135 4.08 -24.54 14.92
C THR A 135 4.99 -23.60 14.14
N MET A 136 5.24 -23.88 12.85
CA MET A 136 6.04 -22.99 12.00
C MET A 136 5.36 -21.64 11.80
N ALA A 137 4.03 -21.62 11.60
CA ALA A 137 3.26 -20.38 11.55
C ALA A 137 3.38 -19.59 12.87
N ALA A 138 3.27 -20.26 14.02
CA ALA A 138 3.45 -19.64 15.34
C ALA A 138 4.87 -19.06 15.50
N CYS A 139 5.91 -19.77 15.08
CA CYS A 139 7.28 -19.26 15.07
C CYS A 139 7.42 -18.00 14.22
N ILE A 140 6.81 -17.95 13.03
CA ILE A 140 6.83 -16.75 12.18
C ILE A 140 6.12 -15.57 12.87
N VAL A 141 4.96 -15.81 13.49
CA VAL A 141 4.22 -14.77 14.22
C VAL A 141 5.04 -14.27 15.41
N LEU A 142 5.56 -15.16 16.26
CA LEU A 142 6.39 -14.78 17.42
C LEU A 142 7.62 -14.00 16.99
N ASN A 143 8.31 -14.44 15.94
CA ASN A 143 9.47 -13.75 15.40
C ASN A 143 9.12 -12.35 14.85
N SER A 144 7.90 -12.19 14.33
CA SER A 144 7.41 -10.91 13.85
C SER A 144 7.03 -9.97 14.99
N LEU A 145 6.46 -10.51 16.08
CA LEU A 145 6.22 -9.76 17.31
C LEU A 145 7.53 -9.27 17.93
N CYS A 146 8.59 -10.10 17.94
CA CYS A 146 9.92 -9.65 18.38
C CYS A 146 10.43 -8.46 17.53
N ALA A 147 10.17 -8.46 16.22
CA ALA A 147 10.54 -7.34 15.35
C ALA A 147 9.69 -6.08 15.61
N ALA A 148 8.42 -6.25 15.98
CA ALA A 148 7.51 -5.14 16.30
C ALA A 148 7.87 -4.42 17.61
N VAL A 149 8.58 -5.08 18.52
CA VAL A 149 9.03 -4.52 19.82
C VAL A 149 10.24 -3.58 19.68
N VAL A 150 10.93 -3.59 18.53
CA VAL A 150 12.11 -2.74 18.29
C VAL A 150 11.68 -1.27 18.26
N SER A 151 12.32 -0.44 19.08
CA SER A 151 12.10 1.01 19.13
C SER A 151 13.40 1.80 18.96
N PHE A 152 13.26 3.04 18.49
CA PHE A 152 14.39 3.96 18.39
C PHE A 152 14.90 4.31 19.79
N GLY A 153 16.21 4.19 20.01
CA GLY A 153 16.84 4.46 21.31
C GLY A 153 16.79 3.29 22.30
N ASP A 154 16.60 2.05 21.83
CA ASP A 154 16.62 0.87 22.69
C ASP A 154 17.97 0.66 23.39
N SER A 155 17.92 0.17 24.64
CA SER A 155 19.12 -0.20 25.39
C SER A 155 19.88 -1.32 24.71
N GLU A 156 21.20 -1.35 24.90
CA GLU A 156 22.07 -2.39 24.31
C GLU A 156 21.63 -3.80 24.73
N THR A 157 21.17 -3.97 25.98
CA THR A 157 20.67 -5.25 26.49
C THR A 157 19.40 -5.71 25.77
N LYS A 158 18.44 -4.81 25.54
CA LYS A 158 17.21 -5.14 24.80
C LYS A 158 17.55 -5.54 23.36
N THR A 159 18.43 -4.80 22.72
CA THR A 159 18.89 -5.08 21.35
C THR A 159 19.57 -6.45 21.26
N ALA A 160 20.47 -6.77 22.19
CA ALA A 160 21.15 -8.06 22.24
C ALA A 160 20.19 -9.24 22.43
N ILE A 161 19.18 -9.11 23.30
CA ILE A 161 18.16 -10.14 23.52
C ILE A 161 17.33 -10.36 22.24
N LEU A 162 16.90 -9.28 21.58
CA LEU A 162 16.13 -9.36 20.34
C LEU A 162 16.94 -9.97 19.20
N ASP A 163 18.24 -9.69 19.12
CA ASP A 163 19.14 -10.31 18.14
C ASP A 163 19.35 -11.80 18.41
N LEU A 164 19.46 -12.21 19.67
CA LEU A 164 19.50 -13.63 20.05
C LEU A 164 18.24 -14.36 19.58
N PHE A 165 17.05 -13.81 19.85
CA PHE A 165 15.79 -14.39 19.35
C PHE A 165 15.76 -14.46 17.83
N ASN A 166 16.21 -13.42 17.13
CA ASN A 166 16.28 -13.42 15.66
C ASN A 166 17.17 -14.55 15.12
N ILE A 167 18.31 -14.82 15.75
CA ILE A 167 19.21 -15.92 15.38
C ILE A 167 18.52 -17.26 15.65
N LEU A 168 17.89 -17.43 16.83
CA LEU A 168 17.17 -18.67 17.17
C LEU A 168 16.08 -19.01 16.15
N PHE A 169 15.24 -18.04 15.78
CA PHE A 169 14.20 -18.26 14.76
C PHE A 169 14.80 -18.55 13.38
N ALA A 170 15.89 -17.88 13.00
CA ALA A 170 16.58 -18.15 11.74
C ALA A 170 17.09 -19.61 11.67
N VAL A 171 17.67 -20.11 12.76
CA VAL A 171 18.12 -21.52 12.86
C VAL A 171 16.94 -22.47 12.70
N VAL A 172 15.80 -22.22 13.36
CA VAL A 172 14.59 -23.04 13.21
C VAL A 172 14.14 -23.10 11.74
N PHE A 173 14.16 -21.98 11.03
CA PHE A 173 13.75 -21.93 9.62
C PHE A 173 14.74 -22.59 8.66
N VAL A 174 16.05 -22.52 8.95
CA VAL A 174 17.06 -23.27 8.20
C VAL A 174 16.86 -24.77 8.39
N ILE A 175 16.60 -25.22 9.62
CA ILE A 175 16.33 -26.63 9.92
C ILE A 175 15.04 -27.09 9.22
N GLU A 176 13.97 -26.29 9.26
CA GLU A 176 12.72 -26.55 8.54
C GLU A 176 12.98 -26.74 7.02
N ALA A 177 13.70 -25.81 6.40
CA ALA A 177 14.04 -25.88 4.98
C ALA A 177 14.88 -27.12 4.65
N ALA A 178 15.90 -27.43 5.47
CA ALA A 178 16.74 -28.61 5.30
C ALA A 178 15.93 -29.92 5.42
N MET A 179 15.03 -30.01 6.39
CA MET A 179 14.13 -31.15 6.54
C MET A 179 13.20 -31.28 5.33
N LYS A 180 12.63 -30.19 4.82
CA LYS A 180 11.76 -30.21 3.62
C LYS A 180 12.53 -30.67 2.37
N ILE A 181 13.75 -30.17 2.18
CA ILE A 181 14.61 -30.56 1.05
C ILE A 181 14.99 -32.04 1.13
N THR A 182 15.34 -32.56 2.32
CA THR A 182 15.69 -33.97 2.47
C THR A 182 14.50 -34.90 2.22
N ALA A 183 13.30 -34.55 2.69
CA ALA A 183 12.08 -35.31 2.44
C ALA A 183 11.69 -35.33 0.94
N LEU A 184 11.65 -34.15 0.31
CA LEU A 184 11.06 -33.93 -1.01
C LEU A 184 12.05 -33.96 -2.19
N LYS A 185 13.35 -33.79 -1.95
CA LYS A 185 14.40 -33.67 -2.98
C LYS A 185 14.02 -32.65 -4.06
N MET A 186 14.16 -33.02 -5.34
CA MET A 186 13.85 -32.16 -6.48
C MET A 186 12.37 -31.74 -6.56
N THR A 187 11.45 -32.51 -5.95
CA THR A 187 10.04 -32.14 -5.91
C THR A 187 9.80 -30.90 -5.05
N TYR A 188 10.69 -30.58 -4.10
CA TYR A 188 10.66 -29.34 -3.33
C TYR A 188 10.67 -28.11 -4.24
N PHE A 189 11.60 -28.06 -5.19
CA PHE A 189 11.82 -26.93 -6.07
C PHE A 189 10.78 -26.81 -7.20
N GLN A 190 9.86 -27.76 -7.33
CA GLN A 190 8.77 -27.67 -8.30
C GLN A 190 7.61 -26.81 -7.78
N ASP A 191 7.44 -26.69 -6.47
CA ASP A 191 6.42 -25.83 -5.87
C ASP A 191 6.94 -24.39 -5.76
N GLY A 192 6.20 -23.44 -6.35
CA GLY A 192 6.54 -22.02 -6.32
C GLY A 192 6.59 -21.46 -4.90
N TRP A 193 5.76 -21.97 -3.98
CA TRP A 193 5.75 -21.50 -2.59
C TRP A 193 6.96 -21.98 -1.79
N ASN A 194 7.37 -23.23 -2.00
CA ASN A 194 8.59 -23.77 -1.38
C ASN A 194 9.84 -23.08 -1.92
N ARG A 195 9.88 -22.73 -3.22
CA ARG A 195 10.96 -21.90 -3.78
C ARG A 195 11.00 -20.51 -3.16
N PHE A 196 9.85 -19.86 -3.05
CA PHE A 196 9.76 -18.54 -2.41
C PHE A 196 10.22 -18.58 -0.95
N ASP A 197 9.76 -19.59 -0.21
CA ASP A 197 10.14 -19.83 1.18
C ASP A 197 11.66 -20.01 1.33
N PHE A 198 12.24 -20.86 0.47
CA PHE A 198 13.68 -21.08 0.42
C PHE A 198 14.47 -19.80 0.13
N SER A 199 14.02 -18.99 -0.83
CA SER A 199 14.68 -17.72 -1.15
C SER A 199 14.71 -16.77 0.05
N ILE A 200 13.65 -16.74 0.86
CA ILE A 200 13.61 -15.93 2.09
C ILE A 200 14.59 -16.47 3.14
N VAL A 201 14.64 -17.78 3.35
CA VAL A 201 15.59 -18.41 4.29
C VAL A 201 17.04 -18.15 3.85
N CYS A 202 17.34 -18.28 2.56
CA CYS A 202 18.66 -17.97 2.00
C CYS A 202 19.01 -16.48 2.18
N GLY A 203 18.11 -15.57 1.81
CA GLY A 203 18.35 -14.12 1.92
C GLY A 203 18.55 -13.68 3.37
N SER A 204 17.76 -14.20 4.30
CA SER A 204 17.89 -13.90 5.74
C SER A 204 19.17 -14.47 6.34
N THR A 205 19.55 -15.71 5.98
CA THR A 205 20.80 -16.33 6.43
C THR A 205 22.02 -15.60 5.87
N PHE A 206 22.01 -15.28 4.57
CA PHE A 206 23.06 -14.50 3.93
C PHE A 206 23.22 -13.13 4.58
N GLY A 207 22.10 -12.46 4.89
CA GLY A 207 22.11 -11.19 5.60
C GLY A 207 22.72 -11.27 7.01
N LEU A 208 22.41 -12.33 7.77
CA LEU A 208 23.02 -12.55 9.09
C LEU A 208 24.53 -12.75 8.98
N ILE A 209 24.98 -13.60 8.04
CA ILE A 209 26.40 -13.85 7.80
C ILE A 209 27.11 -12.54 7.40
N LEU A 210 26.56 -11.82 6.42
CA LEU A 210 27.16 -10.60 5.91
C LEU A 210 27.30 -9.51 7.00
N SER A 211 26.34 -9.42 7.92
CA SER A 211 26.39 -8.48 9.05
C SER A 211 27.54 -8.74 10.03
N GLN A 212 28.06 -9.98 10.10
CA GLN A 212 29.21 -10.34 10.93
C GLN A 212 30.55 -10.02 10.25
N PHE A 213 30.61 -10.10 8.91
CA PHE A 213 31.84 -9.88 8.15
C PHE A 213 32.04 -8.43 7.71
N VAL A 214 30.97 -7.65 7.56
CA VAL A 214 31.04 -6.27 7.04
C VAL A 214 30.24 -5.30 7.92
N PRO A 215 30.82 -4.81 9.02
CA PRO A 215 30.13 -3.95 9.98
C PRO A 215 29.83 -2.52 9.47
N ASN A 216 30.55 -2.05 8.43
CA ASN A 216 30.60 -0.62 8.08
C ASN A 216 29.79 -0.19 6.85
N ILE A 217 28.90 -1.01 6.29
CA ILE A 217 28.04 -0.59 5.17
C ILE A 217 26.61 -0.38 5.65
N SER A 218 26.32 0.86 6.08
CA SER A 218 25.01 1.29 6.58
C SER A 218 23.86 1.03 5.60
N THR A 219 24.10 1.22 4.30
CA THR A 219 23.09 1.01 3.24
C THR A 219 22.74 -0.47 3.04
N ILE A 220 23.75 -1.35 3.02
CA ILE A 220 23.54 -2.80 2.87
C ILE A 220 22.92 -3.38 4.15
N ALA A 221 23.32 -2.88 5.33
CA ALA A 221 22.69 -3.24 6.60
C ALA A 221 21.19 -2.88 6.61
N GLY A 222 20.78 -1.75 6.03
CA GLY A 222 19.37 -1.38 5.84
C GLY A 222 18.62 -2.40 4.98
N LEU A 223 19.16 -2.75 3.80
CA LEU A 223 18.55 -3.73 2.90
C LEU A 223 18.41 -5.12 3.55
N ILE A 224 19.43 -5.58 4.26
CA ILE A 224 19.40 -6.85 5.01
C ILE A 224 18.29 -6.84 6.07
N ARG A 225 18.10 -5.73 6.79
CA ARG A 225 17.01 -5.59 7.76
C ARG A 225 15.65 -5.65 7.07
N THR A 226 15.50 -5.07 5.88
CA THR A 226 14.27 -5.15 5.08
C THR A 226 13.97 -6.58 4.62
N PHE A 227 14.97 -7.39 4.25
CA PHE A 227 14.76 -8.81 3.93
C PHE A 227 14.19 -9.62 5.10
N ARG A 228 14.40 -9.18 6.36
CA ARG A 228 13.77 -9.81 7.53
C ARG A 228 12.25 -9.64 7.50
N ILE A 229 11.72 -8.55 6.95
CA ILE A 229 10.26 -8.36 6.74
C ILE A 229 9.74 -9.43 5.76
N GLY A 230 10.59 -9.89 4.83
CA GLY A 230 10.32 -11.00 3.92
C GLY A 230 9.69 -12.23 4.58
N ARG A 231 10.09 -12.56 5.82
CA ARG A 231 9.56 -13.72 6.56
C ARG A 231 8.08 -13.62 6.91
N LEU A 232 7.53 -12.42 7.01
CA LEU A 232 6.08 -12.23 7.21
C LEU A 232 5.28 -12.75 6.02
N PHE A 233 5.79 -12.63 4.80
CA PHE A 233 5.11 -13.14 3.60
C PHE A 233 5.02 -14.67 3.59
N ARG A 234 5.84 -15.38 4.38
CA ARG A 234 5.71 -16.84 4.55
C ARG A 234 4.36 -17.24 5.14
N LEU A 235 3.74 -16.38 5.96
CA LEU A 235 2.39 -16.59 6.50
C LEU A 235 1.33 -16.79 5.41
N ILE A 236 1.53 -16.21 4.23
CA ILE A 236 0.62 -16.39 3.09
C ILE A 236 0.51 -17.88 2.73
N ASN A 237 1.62 -18.62 2.77
CA ASN A 237 1.60 -20.06 2.47
C ASN A 237 1.07 -20.91 3.64
N SER A 238 1.28 -20.46 4.89
CA SER A 238 0.79 -21.15 6.09
C SER A 238 -0.74 -21.16 6.18
N PHE A 239 -1.42 -20.13 5.67
CA PHE A 239 -2.88 -20.03 5.74
C PHE A 239 -3.53 -20.15 4.37
N LYS A 240 -4.24 -21.27 4.13
CA LYS A 240 -4.97 -21.53 2.87
C LYS A 240 -5.92 -20.40 2.47
N LYS A 241 -6.59 -19.75 3.44
CA LYS A 241 -7.47 -18.60 3.18
C LYS A 241 -6.68 -17.39 2.68
N LEU A 242 -5.57 -17.04 3.34
CA LEU A 242 -4.70 -15.93 2.96
C LEU A 242 -4.08 -16.14 1.57
N ARG A 243 -3.59 -17.35 1.29
CA ARG A 243 -3.12 -17.74 -0.05
C ARG A 243 -4.19 -17.55 -1.13
N THR A 244 -5.45 -17.89 -0.81
CA THR A 244 -6.56 -17.72 -1.75
C THR A 244 -6.80 -16.25 -2.05
N LEU A 245 -6.88 -15.40 -1.01
CA LEU A 245 -7.04 -13.95 -1.16
C LEU A 245 -5.89 -13.33 -1.97
N PHE A 246 -4.65 -13.69 -1.64
CA PHE A 246 -3.46 -13.21 -2.35
C PHE A 246 -3.48 -13.62 -3.83
N ASN A 247 -3.79 -14.89 -4.12
CA ASN A 247 -3.88 -15.36 -5.50
C ASN A 247 -4.99 -14.65 -6.28
N THR A 248 -6.15 -14.39 -5.65
CA THR A 248 -7.23 -13.61 -6.27
C THR A 248 -6.76 -12.18 -6.58
N MET A 249 -6.04 -11.53 -5.65
CA MET A 249 -5.45 -10.22 -5.88
C MET A 249 -4.49 -10.23 -7.08
N VAL A 250 -3.59 -11.22 -7.16
CA VAL A 250 -2.64 -11.36 -8.28
C VAL A 250 -3.37 -11.56 -9.61
N THR A 251 -4.47 -12.31 -9.64
CA THR A 251 -5.26 -12.46 -10.88
C THR A 251 -5.93 -11.18 -11.35
N SER A 252 -6.15 -10.20 -10.47
CA SER A 252 -6.73 -8.90 -10.82
C SER A 252 -5.69 -7.87 -11.31
N ILE A 253 -4.39 -8.13 -11.12
CA ILE A 253 -3.31 -7.20 -11.51
C ILE A 253 -3.37 -6.81 -13.00
N PRO A 254 -3.57 -7.71 -13.98
CA PRO A 254 -3.60 -7.31 -15.39
C PRO A 254 -4.71 -6.30 -15.71
N SER A 255 -5.89 -6.45 -15.10
CA SER A 255 -7.00 -5.51 -15.27
C SER A 255 -6.69 -4.15 -14.66
N ILE A 256 -6.09 -4.14 -13.47
CA ILE A 256 -5.67 -2.91 -12.78
C ILE A 256 -4.57 -2.21 -13.59
N ALA A 257 -3.64 -2.96 -14.17
CA ALA A 257 -2.56 -2.41 -15.00
C ALA A 257 -3.08 -1.68 -16.25
N ASN A 258 -4.19 -2.13 -16.85
CA ASN A 258 -4.81 -1.42 -17.99
C ASN A 258 -5.40 -0.06 -17.58
N ILE A 259 -6.07 0.01 -16.42
CA ILE A 259 -6.59 1.28 -15.89
C ILE A 259 -5.42 2.17 -15.46
N GLY A 260 -4.43 1.58 -14.79
CA GLY A 260 -3.23 2.26 -14.32
C GLY A 260 -2.39 2.84 -15.46
N SER A 261 -2.33 2.18 -16.63
CA SER A 261 -1.60 2.71 -17.78
C SER A 261 -2.30 3.92 -18.40
N LEU A 262 -3.64 3.92 -18.46
CA LEU A 262 -4.42 5.08 -18.89
C LEU A 262 -4.24 6.26 -17.91
N LEU A 263 -4.33 5.98 -16.61
CA LEU A 263 -4.12 6.98 -15.56
C LEU A 263 -2.69 7.54 -15.60
N PHE A 264 -1.69 6.68 -15.81
CA PHE A 264 -0.30 7.10 -15.96
C PHE A 264 -0.10 8.01 -17.18
N LEU A 265 -0.73 7.71 -18.32
CA LEU A 265 -0.69 8.58 -19.49
C LEU A 265 -1.32 9.95 -19.20
N LEU A 266 -2.43 9.97 -18.46
CA LEU A 266 -3.08 11.20 -18.03
C LEU A 266 -2.15 12.03 -17.14
N PHE A 267 -1.54 11.42 -16.12
CA PHE A 267 -0.56 12.10 -15.26
C PHE A 267 0.65 12.56 -16.03
N PHE A 268 1.13 11.80 -17.01
CA PHE A 268 2.24 12.20 -17.87
C PHE A 268 1.91 13.50 -18.61
N MET A 269 0.74 13.59 -19.23
CA MET A 269 0.30 14.80 -19.95
C MET A 269 0.20 16.01 -19.00
N TYR A 270 -0.44 15.84 -17.84
CA TYR A 270 -0.57 16.92 -16.86
C TYR A 270 0.76 17.29 -16.18
N ALA A 271 1.69 16.35 -16.02
CA ALA A 271 3.00 16.62 -15.45
C ALA A 271 3.82 17.51 -16.38
N VAL A 272 3.82 17.21 -17.69
CA VAL A 272 4.50 18.04 -18.70
C VAL A 272 3.89 19.43 -18.74
N ALA A 273 2.56 19.53 -18.78
CA ALA A 273 1.87 20.82 -18.75
C ALA A 273 2.17 21.60 -17.46
N GLY A 274 2.12 20.92 -16.31
CA GLY A 274 2.37 21.54 -15.01
C GLY A 274 3.79 22.08 -14.86
N VAL A 275 4.81 21.38 -15.38
CA VAL A 275 6.19 21.88 -15.38
C VAL A 275 6.32 23.14 -16.24
N GLN A 276 5.66 23.18 -17.40
CA GLN A 276 5.70 24.35 -18.27
C GLN A 276 4.97 25.56 -17.68
N LEU A 277 3.86 25.34 -16.99
CA LEU A 277 3.02 26.41 -16.45
C LEU A 277 3.45 26.89 -15.07
N TYR A 278 3.96 25.99 -14.21
CA TYR A 278 4.04 26.23 -12.77
C TYR A 278 5.43 26.03 -12.15
N SER A 279 6.48 25.81 -12.96
CA SER A 279 7.85 25.59 -12.45
C SER A 279 8.41 26.77 -11.65
N PHE A 280 8.03 28.00 -11.99
CA PHE A 280 8.53 29.23 -11.34
C PHE A 280 7.66 29.71 -10.16
N THR A 281 6.68 28.91 -9.73
CA THR A 281 5.84 29.31 -8.59
C THR A 281 6.67 29.41 -7.29
N PRO A 282 6.43 30.46 -6.47
CA PRO A 282 7.13 30.61 -5.20
C PRO A 282 6.74 29.51 -4.23
N GLU A 283 7.68 29.16 -3.36
CA GLU A 283 7.43 28.18 -2.31
C GLU A 283 6.55 28.78 -1.21
N ASN A 284 5.64 27.97 -0.67
CA ASN A 284 4.78 28.29 0.45
C ASN A 284 4.51 27.01 1.28
N GLU A 285 3.57 27.06 2.20
CA GLU A 285 3.23 25.93 3.06
C GLU A 285 2.82 24.66 2.27
N ASN A 286 2.11 24.84 1.14
CA ASN A 286 1.63 23.74 0.30
C ASN A 286 2.60 23.40 -0.85
N LEU A 287 3.33 24.39 -1.36
CA LEU A 287 4.32 24.28 -2.43
C LEU A 287 5.73 24.34 -1.84
N ASN A 288 6.40 23.21 -1.67
CA ASN A 288 7.74 23.18 -1.09
C ASN A 288 8.75 22.47 -2.00
N HIS A 289 10.01 22.42 -1.59
CA HIS A 289 11.09 21.77 -2.34
C HIS A 289 10.77 20.30 -2.76
N GLN A 290 9.92 19.59 -2.03
CA GLN A 290 9.52 18.21 -2.33
C GLN A 290 8.21 18.11 -3.14
N ALA A 291 7.28 19.05 -2.94
CA ALA A 291 5.97 19.10 -3.58
C ALA A 291 5.86 20.32 -4.51
N ASN A 292 6.34 20.18 -5.75
CA ASN A 292 6.34 21.25 -6.75
C ASN A 292 6.31 20.71 -8.20
N PHE A 293 6.16 21.63 -9.15
CA PHE A 293 6.23 21.39 -10.58
C PHE A 293 7.59 21.79 -11.21
N ARG A 294 8.69 21.85 -10.44
CA ARG A 294 10.02 22.22 -10.98
C ARG A 294 10.64 21.11 -11.81
N SER A 295 10.36 19.85 -11.47
CA SER A 295 10.85 18.69 -12.20
C SER A 295 9.71 17.74 -12.54
N PHE A 296 9.87 16.99 -13.62
CA PHE A 296 8.89 15.99 -14.04
C PHE A 296 8.60 14.94 -12.96
N SER A 297 9.62 14.51 -12.21
CA SER A 297 9.46 13.53 -11.13
C SER A 297 8.61 14.08 -9.98
N ASN A 298 8.88 15.31 -9.55
CA ASN A 298 8.10 15.95 -8.49
C ASN A 298 6.66 16.21 -8.94
N ALA A 299 6.47 16.65 -10.19
CA ALA A 299 5.15 16.84 -10.80
C ALA A 299 4.34 15.53 -10.83
N MET A 300 4.97 14.41 -11.18
CA MET A 300 4.32 13.09 -11.18
C MET A 300 3.90 12.66 -9.77
N LEU A 301 4.77 12.84 -8.76
CA LEU A 301 4.44 12.55 -7.36
C LEU A 301 3.32 13.45 -6.82
N LEU A 302 3.32 14.72 -7.20
CA LEU A 302 2.29 15.68 -6.79
C LEU A 302 0.93 15.37 -7.44
N LEU A 303 0.90 14.97 -8.71
CA LEU A 303 -0.33 14.51 -9.36
C LEU A 303 -0.85 13.20 -8.76
N LEU A 304 0.04 12.30 -8.34
CA LEU A 304 -0.35 11.10 -7.61
C LEU A 304 -1.04 11.47 -6.28
N ARG A 305 -0.50 12.45 -5.54
CA ARG A 305 -1.13 13.01 -4.33
C ARG A 305 -2.51 13.61 -4.64
N PHE A 306 -2.64 14.41 -5.70
CA PHE A 306 -3.95 14.99 -6.07
C PHE A 306 -4.97 13.92 -6.47
N SER A 307 -4.53 12.82 -7.08
CA SER A 307 -5.41 11.73 -7.47
C SER A 307 -6.03 10.97 -6.30
N THR A 308 -5.41 11.03 -5.12
CA THR A 308 -6.00 10.49 -3.89
C THR A 308 -6.96 11.47 -3.21
N GLY A 309 -7.15 12.66 -3.80
CA GLY A 309 -7.96 13.74 -3.25
C GLY A 309 -7.24 14.59 -2.19
N GLU A 310 -5.95 14.40 -1.98
CA GLU A 310 -5.21 15.00 -0.87
C GLU A 310 -4.61 16.36 -1.23
N ASN A 311 -4.92 17.41 -0.45
CA ASN A 311 -4.34 18.76 -0.51
C ASN A 311 -4.26 19.39 -1.91
N TRP A 312 -5.16 19.03 -2.81
CA TRP A 312 -5.26 19.64 -4.14
C TRP A 312 -5.80 21.07 -4.04
N ASN A 313 -6.66 21.32 -3.07
CA ASN A 313 -7.25 22.63 -2.77
C ASN A 313 -6.20 23.61 -2.25
N GLY A 314 -5.32 23.18 -1.33
CA GLY A 314 -4.24 24.00 -0.80
C GLY A 314 -3.31 24.48 -1.92
N PHE A 315 -2.96 23.58 -2.84
CA PHE A 315 -2.20 23.93 -4.04
C PHE A 315 -2.93 24.91 -4.96
N MET A 316 -4.20 24.63 -5.29
CA MET A 316 -5.01 25.50 -6.14
C MET A 316 -5.09 26.93 -5.57
N ARG A 317 -5.25 27.06 -4.25
CA ARG A 317 -5.32 28.34 -3.55
C ARG A 317 -3.97 29.04 -3.48
N SER A 318 -2.90 28.28 -3.22
CA SER A 318 -1.52 28.77 -3.25
C SER A 318 -1.10 29.35 -4.60
N MET A 319 -1.75 28.94 -5.70
CA MET A 319 -1.53 29.51 -7.03
C MET A 319 -2.39 30.74 -7.33
N ASN A 320 -3.46 30.93 -6.58
CA ASN A 320 -4.43 32.00 -6.78
C ASN A 320 -4.19 33.17 -5.81
N ILE A 321 -2.93 33.50 -5.55
CA ILE A 321 -2.51 34.61 -4.69
C ILE A 321 -2.28 35.83 -5.59
N ASP A 322 -2.70 37.01 -5.13
CA ASP A 322 -2.38 38.28 -5.79
C ASP A 322 -0.84 38.49 -5.82
N ASN A 323 -0.33 39.26 -6.78
CA ASN A 323 1.12 39.45 -6.98
C ASN A 323 1.85 40.11 -5.79
N GLU A 324 1.17 40.42 -4.69
CA GLU A 324 1.76 40.95 -3.45
C GLU A 324 2.72 39.92 -2.84
N GLY A 325 4.03 40.10 -3.07
CA GLY A 325 5.08 39.22 -2.61
C GLY A 325 5.69 38.31 -3.68
N CYS A 326 5.19 38.36 -4.92
CA CYS A 326 5.75 37.64 -6.06
C CYS A 326 6.72 38.52 -6.87
N ASP A 327 7.90 37.99 -7.19
CA ASP A 327 8.80 38.62 -8.18
C ASP A 327 8.27 38.30 -9.60
N PRO A 328 7.90 39.30 -10.42
CA PRO A 328 7.40 39.08 -11.77
C PRO A 328 8.49 38.66 -12.77
N SER A 329 9.77 38.66 -12.38
CA SER A 329 10.88 38.23 -13.23
C SER A 329 11.89 37.38 -12.46
N PRO A 330 11.46 36.20 -11.95
CA PRO A 330 12.34 35.28 -11.26
C PRO A 330 13.38 34.73 -12.25
N LYS A 331 14.66 34.78 -11.86
CA LYS A 331 15.78 34.30 -12.70
C LYS A 331 15.97 32.80 -12.64
#